data_AF-A0A8T6L6G3-F1
#
_entry.id   AF-A0A8T6L6G3-F1
#
_cell.length_a   1.000
_cell.length_b   1.000
_cell.length_c   1.000
_cell.angle_alpha   90.00
_cell.angle_beta   90.00
_cell.angle_gamma   90.00
#
_symmetry.space_group_name_H-M   'P 1'
#
loop_
_entity.id
_entity.type
_entity.pdbx_description
1 polymer ?
#
loop_
_entity_poly.entity_id
_entity_poly.type
_entity_poly.pdbx_seq_one_letter_code
_entity_poly.pdbx_strand_id
1 'polypeptide(L)'
;GAAAYLARVDGVMIGRAAWREPRFLSRLDSMMFGTPMVSERDALDAYLGHVRSQLAEGERLADLVRPILGLFKGQPGARRYRQRLSCPKALRSNRIAVVLDAIDEVGFSGDEPRGLAPRTIEKQRAA
;
A
#
# COMPACT_ATOMS: atom_id res chain seq x y z
N GLY A 1 12.83 10.09 -10.10
CA GLY A 1 11.63 9.74 -9.30
C GLY A 1 10.66 10.91 -9.30
N ALA A 2 9.46 10.77 -8.73
CA ALA A 2 8.42 11.82 -8.74
C ALA A 2 8.94 13.22 -8.35
N ALA A 3 9.75 13.31 -7.29
CA ALA A 3 10.37 14.55 -6.83
C ALA A 3 11.27 15.26 -7.87
N ALA A 4 11.94 14.51 -8.76
CA ALA A 4 12.80 15.11 -9.78
C ALA A 4 11.99 15.79 -10.90
N TYR A 5 10.76 15.32 -11.16
CA TYR A 5 9.88 15.94 -12.14
C TYR A 5 9.22 17.21 -11.59
N LEU A 6 8.89 17.24 -10.30
CA LEU A 6 8.33 18.42 -9.63
C LEU A 6 9.25 19.65 -9.65
N ALA A 7 10.54 19.49 -9.98
CA ALA A 7 11.44 20.63 -10.24
C ALA A 7 11.16 21.33 -11.58
N ARG A 8 10.33 20.74 -12.45
CA ARG A 8 10.07 21.21 -13.82
C ARG A 8 8.58 21.35 -14.16
N VAL A 9 7.69 20.79 -13.35
CA VAL A 9 6.23 20.83 -13.55
C VAL A 9 5.53 21.04 -12.21
N ASP A 10 4.35 21.64 -12.26
CA ASP A 10 3.55 21.96 -11.06
C ASP A 10 2.91 20.72 -10.40
N GLY A 11 2.90 19.57 -11.09
CA GLY A 11 2.29 18.36 -10.57
C GLY A 11 2.72 17.08 -11.28
N VAL A 12 2.59 15.95 -10.59
CA VAL A 12 2.90 14.61 -11.12
C VAL A 12 1.75 13.65 -10.84
N MET A 13 1.36 12.86 -11.84
CA MET A 13 0.32 11.84 -11.68
C MET A 13 0.94 10.51 -11.24
N ILE A 14 0.45 9.95 -10.14
CA ILE A 14 0.84 8.62 -9.63
C ILE A 14 -0.26 7.62 -9.98
N GLY A 15 -0.05 6.85 -11.04
CA GLY A 15 -0.98 5.78 -11.44
C GLY A 15 -0.66 4.45 -10.75
N ARG A 16 -0.29 3.44 -11.55
CA ARG A 16 -0.04 2.05 -11.12
C ARG A 16 0.99 1.87 -9.99
N ALA A 17 1.83 2.85 -9.71
CA ALA A 17 2.77 2.78 -8.59
C ALA A 17 2.04 2.77 -7.24
N ALA A 18 0.95 3.53 -7.09
CA ALA A 18 0.13 3.58 -5.88
C ALA A 18 -0.41 2.19 -5.49
N TRP A 19 -0.84 1.41 -6.48
CA TRP A 19 -1.44 0.09 -6.29
C TRP A 19 -0.42 -1.02 -6.01
N ARG A 20 0.77 -0.92 -6.61
CA ARG A 20 1.81 -1.96 -6.46
C ARG A 20 2.52 -1.90 -5.12
N GLU A 21 2.61 -0.71 -4.53
CA GLU A 21 3.31 -0.47 -3.26
C GLU A 21 2.68 0.75 -2.57
N PRO A 22 1.51 0.61 -1.91
CA PRO A 22 0.82 1.72 -1.26
C PRO A 22 1.67 2.51 -0.26
N ARG A 23 2.63 1.85 0.43
CA ARG A 23 3.60 2.51 1.33
C ARG A 23 4.42 3.62 0.65
N PHE A 24 4.55 3.59 -0.68
CA PHE A 24 5.14 4.69 -1.43
C PHE A 24 4.41 6.02 -1.20
N LEU A 25 3.08 6.02 -1.11
CA LEU A 25 2.29 7.24 -0.89
C LEU A 25 2.54 7.83 0.49
N SER A 26 2.55 7.01 1.56
CA SER A 26 2.85 7.51 2.91
C SER A 26 4.26 8.10 3.01
N ARG A 27 5.25 7.50 2.33
CA ARG A 27 6.60 8.09 2.22
C ARG A 27 6.61 9.41 1.46
N LEU A 28 5.84 9.49 0.37
CA LEU A 28 5.73 10.72 -0.43
C LEU A 28 5.09 11.84 0.39
N ASP A 29 3.99 11.57 1.07
CA ASP A 29 3.31 12.55 1.92
C ASP A 29 4.21 13.03 3.05
N SER A 30 4.92 12.10 3.71
CA SER A 30 5.89 12.46 4.76
C SER A 30 7.02 13.34 4.23
N MET A 31 7.56 13.04 3.05
CA MET A 31 8.63 13.80 2.42
C MET A 31 8.17 15.19 1.93
N MET A 32 6.93 15.30 1.43
CA MET A 32 6.40 16.52 0.81
C MET A 32 5.75 17.47 1.82
N PHE A 33 5.05 16.92 2.82
CA PHE A 33 4.19 17.68 3.73
C PHE A 33 4.54 17.48 5.21
N GLY A 34 5.55 16.66 5.53
CA GLY A 34 5.96 16.41 6.92
C GLY A 34 4.95 15.58 7.72
N THR A 35 4.03 14.88 7.07
CA THR A 35 3.04 14.04 7.76
C THR A 35 3.71 12.82 8.40
N PRO A 36 3.23 12.35 9.56
CA PRO A 36 3.69 11.10 10.14
C PRO A 36 3.49 9.93 9.16
N MET A 37 4.42 8.99 9.15
CA MET A 37 4.24 7.74 8.43
C MET A 37 3.14 6.91 9.10
N VAL A 38 2.28 6.30 8.29
CA VAL A 38 1.23 5.40 8.75
C VAL A 38 1.71 3.97 8.57
N SER A 39 1.58 3.14 9.61
CA SER A 39 1.92 1.72 9.50
C SER A 39 0.96 1.00 8.54
N GLU A 40 1.41 -0.09 7.91
CA GLU A 40 0.50 -0.87 7.06
C GLU A 40 -0.69 -1.43 7.83
N ARG A 41 -0.51 -1.72 9.12
CA ARG A 41 -1.57 -2.22 9.98
C ARG A 41 -2.63 -1.15 10.21
N ASP A 42 -2.24 0.05 10.62
CA ASP A 42 -3.19 1.14 10.88
C ASP A 42 -3.95 1.54 9.61
N ALA A 43 -3.24 1.60 8.47
CA ALA A 43 -3.84 1.86 7.18
C ALA A 43 -4.86 0.78 6.79
N LEU A 44 -4.55 -0.49 7.06
CA LEU A 44 -5.46 -1.60 6.79
C LEU A 44 -6.67 -1.57 7.71
N ASP A 45 -6.49 -1.33 9.01
CA ASP A 45 -7.58 -1.29 9.99
C ASP A 45 -8.57 -0.16 9.65
N ALA A 46 -8.07 1.01 9.25
CA ALA A 46 -8.90 2.09 8.73
C ALA A 46 -9.67 1.66 7.45
N TYR A 47 -9.00 0.99 6.52
CA TYR A 47 -9.62 0.53 5.28
C TYR A 47 -10.65 -0.58 5.50
N LEU A 48 -10.46 -1.46 6.49
CA LEU A 48 -11.43 -2.52 6.81
C LEU A 48 -12.79 -1.96 7.24
N GLY A 49 -12.82 -0.77 7.86
CA GLY A 49 -14.07 -0.05 8.14
C GLY A 49 -14.84 0.28 6.86
N HIS A 50 -14.14 0.78 5.84
CA HIS A 50 -14.71 1.03 4.51
C HIS A 50 -15.17 -0.28 3.84
N VAL A 51 -14.36 -1.35 3.88
CA VAL A 51 -14.73 -2.66 3.32
C VAL A 51 -16.03 -3.18 3.92
N ARG A 52 -16.22 -3.07 5.24
CA ARG A 52 -17.47 -3.49 5.91
C ARG A 52 -18.68 -2.74 5.39
N SER A 53 -18.57 -1.42 5.29
CA SER A 53 -19.64 -0.56 4.75
C SER A 53 -19.97 -0.95 3.31
N GLN A 54 -18.98 -1.07 2.43
CA GLN A 54 -19.20 -1.37 1.02
C GLN A 54 -19.80 -2.78 0.80
N LEU A 55 -19.36 -3.77 1.58
CA LEU A 55 -19.95 -5.11 1.53
C LEU A 55 -21.43 -5.11 1.94
N ALA A 56 -21.83 -4.26 2.89
CA ALA A 56 -23.24 -4.11 3.29
C ALA A 56 -24.09 -3.50 2.15
N GLU A 57 -23.49 -2.63 1.33
CA GLU A 57 -24.12 -2.07 0.13
C GLU A 57 -24.12 -3.03 -1.08
N GLY A 58 -23.59 -4.25 -0.92
CA GLY A 58 -23.59 -5.27 -1.97
C GLY A 58 -22.37 -5.23 -2.90
N GLU A 59 -21.35 -4.44 -2.58
CA GLU A 59 -20.09 -4.43 -3.34
C GLU A 59 -19.38 -5.79 -3.27
N ARG A 60 -18.56 -6.05 -4.30
CA ARG A 60 -17.81 -7.30 -4.38
C ARG A 60 -16.47 -7.13 -3.68
N LEU A 61 -16.18 -8.05 -2.76
CA LEU A 61 -14.89 -8.14 -2.08
C LEU A 61 -13.72 -8.19 -3.06
N ALA A 62 -13.90 -8.86 -4.21
CA ALA A 62 -12.89 -8.94 -5.25
C ALA A 62 -12.45 -7.57 -5.83
N ASP A 63 -13.33 -6.58 -5.82
CA ASP A 63 -13.03 -5.21 -6.23
C ASP A 63 -12.38 -4.44 -5.07
N LEU A 64 -12.89 -4.65 -3.85
CA LEU A 64 -12.41 -3.99 -2.62
C LEU A 64 -11.01 -4.45 -2.17
N VAL A 65 -10.55 -5.66 -2.51
CA VAL A 65 -9.21 -6.13 -2.10
C VAL A 65 -8.08 -5.69 -3.03
N ARG A 66 -8.38 -5.22 -4.25
CA ARG A 66 -7.36 -4.80 -5.22
C ARG A 66 -6.40 -3.72 -4.71
N PRO A 67 -6.85 -2.67 -3.98
CA PRO A 67 -5.95 -1.63 -3.48
C PRO A 67 -4.92 -2.14 -2.49
N ILE A 68 -5.25 -3.20 -1.75
CA ILE A 68 -4.43 -3.69 -0.63
C ILE A 68 -3.51 -4.86 -1.01
N LEU A 69 -3.57 -5.41 -2.23
CA LEU A 69 -2.72 -6.53 -2.66
C LEU A 69 -1.21 -6.26 -2.55
N GLY A 70 -0.83 -4.99 -2.68
CA GLY A 70 0.56 -4.51 -2.59
C GLY A 70 0.95 -3.99 -1.21
N LEU A 71 0.04 -3.96 -0.23
CA LEU A 71 0.23 -3.25 1.05
C LEU A 71 1.47 -3.75 1.79
N PHE A 72 1.59 -5.06 1.97
CA PHE A 72 2.69 -5.69 2.71
C PHE A 72 3.90 -6.05 1.84
N LYS A 73 4.11 -5.39 0.70
CA LYS A 73 5.21 -5.74 -0.22
C LYS A 73 6.57 -5.75 0.51
N GLY A 74 7.27 -6.87 0.43
CA GLY A 74 8.61 -7.04 1.03
C GLY A 74 8.59 -7.58 2.47
N GLN A 75 7.42 -7.73 3.10
CA GLN A 75 7.29 -8.32 4.42
C GLN A 75 7.22 -9.86 4.38
N PRO A 76 7.68 -10.58 5.42
CA PRO A 76 7.45 -12.01 5.57
C PRO A 76 5.95 -12.34 5.47
N GLY A 77 5.60 -13.38 4.71
CA GLY A 77 4.20 -13.77 4.54
C GLY A 77 3.42 -13.00 3.46
N ALA A 78 3.95 -11.87 2.96
CA ALA A 78 3.28 -11.04 1.96
C ALA A 78 2.89 -11.78 0.66
N ARG A 79 3.65 -12.81 0.29
CA ARG A 79 3.32 -13.68 -0.85
C ARG A 79 2.03 -14.48 -0.59
N ARG A 80 1.89 -15.08 0.59
CA ARG A 80 0.73 -15.88 0.97
C ARG A 80 -0.51 -15.00 1.11
N TYR A 81 -0.37 -13.85 1.78
CA TYR A 81 -1.38 -12.78 1.82
C TYR A 81 -1.93 -12.47 0.43
N ARG A 82 -1.04 -12.12 -0.52
CA ARG A 82 -1.44 -11.78 -1.89
C ARG A 82 -2.09 -12.96 -2.60
N GLN A 83 -1.54 -14.16 -2.44
CA GLN A 83 -2.09 -15.36 -3.08
C GLN A 83 -3.52 -15.66 -2.62
N ARG A 84 -3.80 -15.48 -1.32
CA ARG A 84 -5.15 -15.66 -0.76
C ARG A 84 -6.13 -14.63 -1.31
N LEU A 85 -5.73 -13.36 -1.34
CA LEU A 85 -6.58 -12.25 -1.83
C LEU A 85 -6.70 -12.18 -3.36
N SER A 86 -5.81 -12.82 -4.10
CA SER A 86 -5.93 -12.96 -5.56
C SER A 86 -6.68 -14.21 -5.99
N CYS A 87 -7.04 -15.11 -5.06
CA CYS A 87 -7.71 -16.37 -5.39
C CYS A 87 -9.22 -16.17 -5.60
N PRO A 88 -9.76 -16.35 -6.81
CA PRO A 88 -11.19 -16.16 -7.05
C PRO A 88 -12.05 -17.07 -6.18
N LYS A 89 -11.61 -18.32 -5.93
CA LYS A 89 -12.33 -19.29 -5.08
C LYS A 89 -12.45 -18.79 -3.63
N ALA A 90 -11.39 -18.20 -3.07
CA ALA A 90 -11.42 -17.65 -1.72
C ALA A 90 -12.40 -16.47 -1.62
N LEU A 91 -12.39 -15.59 -2.63
CA LEU A 91 -13.21 -14.37 -2.67
C LEU A 91 -14.70 -14.63 -2.97
N ARG A 92 -15.09 -15.81 -3.50
CA ARG A 92 -16.50 -16.14 -3.79
C ARG A 92 -17.42 -15.99 -2.60
N SER A 93 -16.90 -16.19 -1.39
CA SER A 93 -17.70 -16.07 -0.17
C SER A 93 -18.18 -14.65 0.12
N ASN A 94 -17.56 -13.63 -0.51
CA ASN A 94 -17.81 -12.21 -0.27
C ASN A 94 -17.74 -11.79 1.21
N ARG A 95 -16.97 -12.50 2.03
CA ARG A 95 -16.85 -12.27 3.48
C ARG A 95 -15.54 -11.60 3.84
N ILE A 96 -15.60 -10.58 4.69
CA ILE A 96 -14.42 -9.89 5.21
C ILE A 96 -13.43 -10.81 5.93
N ALA A 97 -13.91 -11.94 6.49
CA ALA A 97 -13.07 -12.97 7.10
C ALA A 97 -11.93 -13.43 6.18
N VAL A 98 -12.14 -13.45 4.85
CA VAL A 98 -11.08 -13.81 3.89
C VAL A 98 -9.90 -12.84 3.96
N VAL A 99 -10.17 -11.55 4.23
CA VAL A 99 -9.14 -10.52 4.40
C VAL A 99 -8.44 -10.70 5.73
N LEU A 100 -9.20 -10.93 6.80
CA LEU A 100 -8.66 -11.15 8.14
C LEU A 100 -7.71 -12.36 8.17
N ASP A 101 -8.15 -13.50 7.64
CA ASP A 101 -7.31 -14.71 7.58
C ASP A 101 -6.06 -14.51 6.71
N ALA A 102 -6.10 -13.60 5.72
CA ALA A 102 -4.93 -13.29 4.90
C ALA A 102 -3.91 -12.46 5.67
N ILE A 103 -4.37 -11.58 6.57
CA ILE A 103 -3.50 -10.76 7.42
C ILE A 103 -2.69 -11.64 8.37
N ASP A 104 -3.28 -12.71 8.89
CA ASP A 104 -2.60 -13.65 9.79
C ASP A 104 -1.41 -14.36 9.12
N GLU A 105 -1.37 -14.40 7.79
CA GLU A 105 -0.22 -14.93 7.05
C GLU A 105 0.98 -13.98 7.08
N VAL A 106 0.78 -12.68 7.37
CA VAL A 106 1.83 -11.66 7.38
C VAL A 106 2.54 -11.68 8.73
N GLY A 107 3.81 -12.06 8.69
CA GLY A 107 4.68 -11.98 9.86
C GLY A 107 5.09 -10.52 10.07
N PHE A 108 4.44 -9.84 11.00
CA PHE A 108 4.84 -8.50 11.44
C PHE A 108 6.22 -8.57 12.10
N SER A 109 7.26 -8.46 11.27
CA SER A 109 8.59 -8.15 11.73
C SER A 109 8.59 -6.66 12.01
N GLY A 110 8.94 -6.23 13.22
CA GLY A 110 8.91 -4.83 13.67
C GLY A 110 9.21 -3.81 12.57
N ASP A 111 8.43 -2.73 12.57
CA ASP A 111 8.21 -1.73 11.53
C ASP A 111 9.46 -0.87 11.21
N GLU A 112 10.58 -1.52 10.94
CA GLU A 112 11.82 -0.91 10.47
C GLU A 112 11.64 -0.55 8.99
N PRO A 113 11.86 0.72 8.61
CA PRO A 113 11.60 1.22 7.25
C PRO A 113 12.59 0.60 6.25
N ARG A 114 12.27 -0.59 5.74
CA ARG A 114 12.99 -1.20 4.62
C ARG A 114 12.43 -0.69 3.30
N GLY A 115 12.92 0.46 2.84
CA GLY A 115 12.51 1.01 1.54
C GLY A 115 13.34 2.18 1.02
N LEU A 116 14.38 1.83 0.25
CA LEU A 116 15.26 2.67 -0.59
C LEU A 116 16.04 3.75 0.20
N ALA A 117 17.32 3.48 0.48
CA ALA A 117 18.26 4.48 0.96
C ALA A 117 18.15 5.76 0.11
N PRO A 118 18.15 6.96 0.71
CA PRO A 118 18.12 8.20 -0.04
C PRO A 118 19.30 8.20 -1.00
N ARG A 119 19.02 8.16 -2.31
CA ARG A 119 20.04 8.53 -3.28
C ARG A 119 20.24 10.03 -3.11
N THR A 120 21.28 10.40 -2.36
CA THR A 120 21.80 11.75 -2.30
C THR A 120 21.92 12.27 -3.73
N ILE A 121 21.08 13.24 -4.09
CA ILE A 121 21.27 13.99 -5.33
C ILE A 121 22.39 14.97 -5.00
N GLU A 122 23.63 14.55 -5.19
CA GLU A 122 24.75 15.49 -5.26
C GLU A 122 24.49 16.44 -6.43
N LYS A 123 24.35 17.71 -6.07
CA LYS A 123 24.20 18.83 -7.00
C LYS A 123 25.46 18.93 -7.86
N GLN A 124 25.43 18.41 -9.09
CA GLN A 124 26.33 18.91 -10.13
C GLN A 124 25.81 20.26 -10.61
N ARG A 125 26.26 21.32 -9.93
CA ARG A 125 26.46 22.63 -10.57
C ARG A 125 27.77 22.54 -11.34
N ALA A 126 27.69 22.43 -12.66
CA ALA A 126 28.80 22.78 -13.53
C ALA A 126 28.59 24.23 -13.98
N ALA A 127 29.56 25.07 -13.64
CA ALA A 127 29.81 26.35 -14.27
C ALA A 127 30.46 26.14 -15.65
#